data_AF-A0A6I6ALG0-F1
#
_entry.id   AF-A0A6I6ALG0-F1
#
_cell.length_a   1.000
_cell.length_b   1.000
_cell.length_c   1.000
_cell.angle_alpha   90.00
_cell.angle_beta   90.00
_cell.angle_gamma   90.00
#
_symmetry.space_group_name_H-M   'P 1'
#
loop_
_entity.id
_entity.type
_entity.pdbx_description
1 polymer ?
#
loop_
_entity_poly.entity_id
_entity_poly.type
_entity_poly.pdbx_seq_one_letter_code
_entity_poly.pdbx_strand_id
1 'polypeptide(L)'
;MGTTNISGYLTPKHEQTVDEAAHDGILRQTDFELFLKLVKESAPRILEPYFHIPNIEDSANDVELNTQWIYRERVYCYELYHQLRCSMTKGHAFDRSLYLNAELDKAGTVYSQHIGSLKPDFVLHRPGEGNHNIAVTEVKPITAPIKEIEGDLLKLKIFLDKMGYFGAVLLVYGQKNDKIDAIKELCQTHYGNYWLPRFKLLWHSNYGQLVNEFQFGMDSSKS
;
A
#
# COMPACT_ATOMS: atom_id res chain seq x y z
N MET A 1 -21.20 -28.55 -11.77
CA MET A 1 -20.20 -27.47 -11.63
C MET A 1 -20.09 -27.15 -10.17
N GLY A 2 -18.97 -27.53 -9.55
CA GLY A 2 -18.81 -27.47 -8.09
C GLY A 2 -18.86 -26.03 -7.59
N THR A 3 -19.77 -25.77 -6.65
CA THR A 3 -19.77 -24.57 -5.84
C THR A 3 -18.53 -24.60 -4.96
N THR A 4 -17.46 -23.90 -5.36
CA THR A 4 -16.35 -23.62 -4.48
C THR A 4 -16.89 -22.76 -3.34
N ASN A 5 -17.11 -23.40 -2.19
CA ASN A 5 -17.32 -22.72 -0.92
C ASN A 5 -16.11 -21.83 -0.69
N ILE A 6 -16.23 -20.53 -0.96
CA ILE A 6 -15.26 -19.53 -0.54
C ILE A 6 -15.55 -19.20 0.94
N SER A 7 -15.48 -20.23 1.77
CA SER A 7 -15.14 -20.10 3.19
C SER A 7 -13.82 -19.33 3.23
N GLY A 8 -13.72 -18.29 4.06
CA GLY A 8 -12.65 -17.28 4.04
C GLY A 8 -11.28 -17.85 3.66
N TYR A 9 -10.64 -17.21 2.68
CA TYR A 9 -9.40 -17.64 2.03
C TYR A 9 -8.20 -17.82 2.99
N LEU A 10 -8.34 -17.54 4.29
CA LEU A 10 -7.24 -17.19 5.19
C LEU A 10 -7.42 -17.76 6.59
N THR A 11 -7.72 -19.05 6.69
CA THR A 11 -7.24 -19.73 7.89
C THR A 11 -5.71 -19.82 7.78
N PRO A 12 -4.94 -19.81 8.88
CA PRO A 12 -3.49 -20.03 8.84
C PRO A 12 -3.11 -21.29 8.03
N LYS A 13 -3.97 -22.31 8.05
CA LYS A 13 -3.84 -23.54 7.25
C LYS A 13 -3.95 -23.29 5.74
N HIS A 14 -4.87 -22.42 5.30
CA HIS A 14 -4.97 -22.03 3.89
C HIS A 14 -3.75 -21.21 3.44
N GLU A 15 -3.24 -20.31 4.30
CA GLU A 15 -2.03 -19.55 3.99
C GLU A 15 -0.81 -20.46 3.81
N GLN A 16 -0.62 -21.40 4.73
CA GLN A 16 0.45 -22.40 4.62
C GLN A 16 0.32 -23.22 3.33
N THR A 17 -0.90 -23.65 2.98
CA THR A 17 -1.15 -24.39 1.74
C THR A 17 -0.80 -23.55 0.50
N VAL A 18 -1.10 -22.25 0.52
CA VAL A 18 -0.79 -21.31 -0.56
C VAL A 18 0.72 -21.12 -0.71
N ASP A 19 1.44 -20.93 0.40
CA ASP A 19 2.88 -20.75 0.41
C ASP A 19 3.63 -22.04 0.01
N GLU A 20 3.14 -23.22 0.41
CA GLU A 20 3.65 -24.52 -0.02
C GLU A 20 3.42 -24.79 -1.52
N ALA A 21 2.37 -24.21 -2.10
CA ALA A 21 2.05 -24.34 -3.52
C ALA A 21 2.75 -23.31 -4.42
N ALA A 22 3.60 -22.42 -3.87
CA ALA A 22 4.31 -21.41 -4.64
C ALA A 22 5.21 -22.06 -5.71
N HIS A 23 5.03 -21.66 -6.97
CA HIS A 23 5.61 -22.31 -8.16
C HIS A 23 7.15 -22.36 -8.18
N ASP A 24 7.80 -21.48 -7.42
CA ASP A 24 9.25 -21.34 -7.33
C ASP A 24 9.81 -21.65 -5.93
N GLY A 25 8.95 -22.12 -5.01
CA GLY A 25 9.32 -22.43 -3.64
C GLY A 25 9.66 -21.21 -2.79
N ILE A 26 9.36 -19.99 -3.25
CA ILE A 26 9.66 -18.77 -2.50
C ILE A 26 8.42 -18.30 -1.75
N LEU A 27 8.60 -18.05 -0.44
CA LEU A 27 7.55 -17.61 0.45
C LEU A 27 7.07 -16.19 0.11
N ARG A 28 5.76 -15.94 0.18
CA ARG A 28 5.19 -14.59 -0.02
C ARG A 28 5.78 -13.56 0.94
N GLN A 29 6.21 -13.99 2.12
CA GLN A 29 6.91 -13.13 3.07
C GLN A 29 8.21 -12.55 2.48
N THR A 30 9.01 -13.38 1.82
CA THR A 30 10.26 -12.94 1.19
C THR A 30 9.99 -11.92 0.08
N ASP A 31 8.91 -12.12 -0.69
CA ASP A 31 8.46 -11.16 -1.69
C ASP A 31 7.97 -9.84 -1.09
N PHE A 32 7.24 -9.91 0.02
CA PHE A 32 6.77 -8.74 0.71
C PHE A 32 7.93 -7.92 1.29
N GLU A 33 8.93 -8.57 1.89
CA GLU A 33 10.13 -7.91 2.40
C GLU A 33 10.95 -7.25 1.27
N LEU A 34 11.09 -7.94 0.12
CA LEU A 34 11.70 -7.36 -1.08
C LEU A 34 10.91 -6.13 -1.55
N PHE A 35 9.58 -6.21 -1.58
CA PHE A 35 8.73 -5.08 -1.95
C PHE A 35 8.94 -3.88 -1.03
N LEU A 36 8.95 -4.08 0.29
CA LEU A 36 9.18 -3.00 1.26
C LEU A 36 10.55 -2.35 1.06
N LYS A 37 11.59 -3.15 0.79
CA LYS A 37 12.92 -2.63 0.45
C LYS A 37 12.86 -1.74 -0.80
N LEU A 38 12.21 -2.21 -1.86
CA LEU A 38 12.07 -1.46 -3.11
C LEU A 38 11.30 -0.15 -2.91
N VAL A 39 10.23 -0.13 -2.10
CA VAL A 39 9.50 1.10 -1.75
C VAL A 39 10.43 2.09 -1.05
N LYS A 40 11.18 1.64 -0.05
CA LYS A 40 12.12 2.49 0.72
C LYS A 40 13.28 3.03 -0.12
N GLU A 41 13.71 2.30 -1.15
CA GLU A 41 14.76 2.74 -2.08
C GLU A 41 14.23 3.64 -3.20
N SER A 42 12.95 3.50 -3.57
CA SER A 42 12.35 4.19 -4.71
C SER A 42 11.71 5.51 -4.32
N ALA A 43 11.02 5.59 -3.18
CA ALA A 43 10.36 6.81 -2.72
C ALA A 43 11.33 8.01 -2.55
N PRO A 44 12.56 7.87 -2.01
CA PRO A 44 13.50 8.99 -1.92
C PRO A 44 13.94 9.53 -3.28
N ARG A 45 13.71 8.81 -4.38
CA ARG A 45 14.03 9.25 -5.75
C ARG A 45 12.95 10.11 -6.38
N ILE A 46 11.79 10.24 -5.73
CA ILE A 46 10.72 11.14 -6.17
C ILE A 46 11.27 12.57 -6.12
N LEU A 47 11.25 13.25 -7.26
CA LEU A 47 11.69 14.64 -7.36
C LEU A 47 10.64 15.58 -6.79
N GLU A 48 11.10 16.74 -6.30
CA GLU A 48 10.25 17.78 -5.70
C GLU A 48 8.98 18.12 -6.52
N PRO A 49 9.04 18.28 -7.87
CA PRO A 49 7.85 18.61 -8.66
C PRO A 49 6.75 17.54 -8.65
N TYR A 50 7.08 16.30 -8.26
CA TYR A 50 6.13 15.20 -8.11
C TYR A 50 5.73 14.96 -6.66
N PHE A 51 6.43 15.58 -5.71
CA PHE A 51 6.14 15.47 -4.28
C PHE A 51 5.07 16.48 -3.85
N HIS A 52 5.22 17.74 -4.26
CA HIS A 52 4.22 18.78 -4.07
C HIS A 52 4.27 19.78 -5.23
N ILE A 53 3.11 20.31 -5.60
CA ILE A 53 2.96 21.20 -6.75
C ILE A 53 2.66 22.62 -6.26
N PRO A 54 3.29 23.65 -6.83
CA PRO A 54 2.91 25.03 -6.55
C PRO A 54 1.54 25.29 -7.19
N ASN A 55 0.58 25.75 -6.39
CA ASN A 55 -0.74 26.16 -6.84
C ASN A 55 -0.87 27.68 -6.65
N ILE A 56 -1.38 28.35 -7.68
CA ILE A 56 -1.71 29.78 -7.61
C ILE A 56 -3.09 29.89 -6.96
N GLU A 57 -3.21 30.72 -5.94
CA GLU A 57 -4.50 31.10 -5.36
C GLU A 57 -4.85 32.53 -5.77
N ASP A 58 -6.11 32.74 -6.17
CA ASP A 58 -6.64 34.07 -6.42
C ASP A 58 -6.62 34.86 -5.10
N SER A 59 -5.82 35.92 -5.06
CA SER A 59 -5.90 36.89 -3.99
C SER A 59 -7.11 37.78 -4.27
N ALA A 60 -8.09 37.80 -3.36
CA ALA A 60 -9.28 38.63 -3.50
C ALA A 60 -8.99 40.15 -3.62
N ASN A 61 -7.73 40.59 -3.43
CA ASN A 61 -7.30 42.00 -3.42
C ASN A 61 -5.98 42.21 -4.20
N ASP A 62 -5.85 41.62 -5.39
CA ASP A 62 -4.69 41.68 -6.30
C ASP A 62 -3.68 42.83 -6.11
N VAL A 63 -2.46 42.44 -5.70
CA VAL A 63 -1.17 42.98 -6.18
C VAL A 63 -0.11 41.85 -6.26
N GLU A 64 -0.25 40.76 -5.48
CA GLU A 64 0.67 39.61 -5.50
C GLU A 64 -0.07 38.27 -5.66
N LEU A 65 0.42 37.43 -6.58
CA LEU A 65 0.02 36.03 -6.70
C LEU A 65 0.58 35.24 -5.52
N ASN A 66 -0.29 34.68 -4.68
CA ASN A 66 0.15 33.78 -3.62
C ASN A 66 0.32 32.37 -4.18
N THR A 67 1.48 31.77 -3.93
CA THR A 67 1.77 30.37 -4.29
C THR A 67 1.69 29.52 -3.03
N GLN A 68 0.80 28.53 -3.03
CA GLN A 68 0.73 27.51 -1.99
C GLN A 68 1.17 26.15 -2.52
N TRP A 69 2.03 25.46 -1.76
CA TRP A 69 2.39 24.07 -2.06
C TRP A 69 1.26 23.14 -1.69
N ILE A 70 0.83 22.33 -2.66
CA ILE A 70 -0.23 21.34 -2.45
C ILE A 70 0.28 19.93 -2.77
N TYR A 71 -0.16 18.97 -1.96
CA TYR A 71 0.09 17.56 -2.22
C TYR A 71 -0.96 17.04 -3.22
N ARG A 72 -0.50 16.45 -4.33
CA ARG A 72 -1.38 15.82 -5.34
C ARG A 72 -1.10 14.33 -5.38
N GLU A 73 -1.95 13.57 -4.72
CA GLU A 73 -1.83 12.11 -4.54
C GLU A 73 -1.50 11.36 -5.83
N ARG A 74 -2.27 11.58 -6.90
CA ARG A 74 -2.04 10.89 -8.19
C ARG A 74 -0.68 11.19 -8.81
N VAL A 75 -0.18 12.43 -8.67
CA VAL A 75 1.13 12.82 -9.21
C VAL A 75 2.24 12.07 -8.47
N TYR A 76 2.17 12.06 -7.14
CA TYR A 76 3.10 11.30 -6.30
C TYR A 76 3.03 9.79 -6.62
N CYS A 77 1.82 9.23 -6.76
CA CYS A 77 1.63 7.82 -7.06
C CYS A 77 2.23 7.41 -8.41
N TYR A 78 2.07 8.22 -9.46
CA TYR A 78 2.64 7.90 -10.77
C TYR A 78 4.16 7.94 -10.76
N GLU A 79 4.77 8.90 -10.07
CA GLU A 79 6.22 8.96 -9.95
C GLU A 79 6.76 7.80 -9.08
N LEU A 80 6.10 7.50 -7.96
CA LEU A 80 6.47 6.35 -7.14
C LEU A 80 6.37 5.03 -7.93
N TYR A 81 5.29 4.85 -8.71
CA TYR A 81 5.12 3.69 -9.59
C TYR A 81 6.28 3.59 -10.59
N HIS A 82 6.65 4.71 -11.23
CA HIS A 82 7.78 4.76 -12.14
C HIS A 82 9.09 4.34 -11.45
N GLN A 83 9.42 4.93 -10.30
CA GLN A 83 10.64 4.63 -9.56
C GLN A 83 10.67 3.17 -9.09
N LEU A 84 9.54 2.64 -8.62
CA LEU A 84 9.40 1.23 -8.24
C LEU A 84 9.66 0.30 -9.43
N ARG A 85 9.07 0.56 -10.60
CA ARG A 85 9.30 -0.24 -11.82
C ARG A 85 10.76 -0.23 -12.24
N CYS A 86 11.42 0.93 -12.16
CA CYS A 86 12.85 1.07 -12.42
C CYS A 86 13.69 0.24 -11.43
N SER A 87 13.39 0.30 -10.13
CA SER A 87 14.08 -0.47 -9.09
C SER A 87 13.83 -1.97 -9.21
N MET A 88 12.59 -2.39 -9.52
CA MET A 88 12.25 -3.80 -9.79
C MET A 88 13.03 -4.39 -10.96
N THR A 89 13.24 -3.59 -12.02
CA THR A 89 14.05 -4.01 -13.18
C THR A 89 15.51 -4.23 -12.79
N LYS A 90 16.08 -3.32 -12.01
CA LYS A 90 17.48 -3.43 -11.54
C LYS A 90 17.67 -4.53 -10.50
N GLY A 91 16.64 -4.80 -9.70
CA GLY A 91 16.65 -5.79 -8.62
C GLY A 91 16.18 -7.19 -9.03
N HIS A 92 16.02 -7.47 -10.33
CA HIS A 92 15.59 -8.79 -10.84
C HIS A 92 14.23 -9.28 -10.29
N ALA A 93 13.35 -8.36 -9.85
CA ALA A 93 12.04 -8.75 -9.32
C ALA A 93 11.12 -9.36 -10.39
N PHE A 94 11.32 -9.01 -11.67
CA PHE A 94 10.60 -9.61 -12.80
C PHE A 94 10.98 -11.06 -13.04
N ASP A 95 12.19 -11.48 -12.67
CA ASP A 95 12.65 -12.87 -12.82
C ASP A 95 11.87 -13.82 -11.89
N ARG A 96 11.09 -13.25 -10.96
CA ARG A 96 10.23 -13.95 -9.99
C ARG A 96 8.75 -13.89 -10.36
N SER A 97 8.44 -13.50 -11.60
CA SER A 97 7.09 -13.32 -12.16
C SER A 97 6.21 -12.36 -11.36
N LEU A 98 6.82 -11.40 -10.65
CA LEU A 98 6.10 -10.39 -9.88
C LEU A 98 5.78 -9.16 -10.75
N TYR A 99 4.52 -8.73 -10.69
CA TYR A 99 4.06 -7.57 -11.43
C TYR A 99 3.49 -6.54 -10.47
N LEU A 100 3.99 -5.31 -10.59
CA LEU A 100 3.40 -4.13 -9.96
C LEU A 100 2.37 -3.54 -10.91
N ASN A 101 1.10 -3.54 -10.50
CA ASN A 101 0.03 -2.86 -11.20
C ASN A 101 -0.51 -1.72 -10.34
N ALA A 102 -0.69 -0.56 -10.97
CA ALA A 102 -1.38 0.56 -10.35
C ALA A 102 -2.87 0.47 -10.63
N GLU A 103 -3.68 0.94 -9.68
CA GLU A 103 -5.08 1.26 -9.95
C GLU A 103 -5.84 0.05 -10.56
N LEU A 104 -5.58 -1.14 -10.04
CA LEU A 104 -6.20 -2.35 -10.57
C LEU A 104 -7.57 -2.53 -9.91
N ASP A 105 -8.63 -2.22 -10.65
CA ASP A 105 -9.96 -2.66 -10.23
C ASP A 105 -10.10 -4.18 -10.40
N LYS A 106 -11.02 -4.77 -9.65
CA LYS A 106 -11.32 -6.20 -9.71
C LYS A 106 -12.71 -6.44 -10.29
N ALA A 107 -13.25 -5.49 -11.07
CA ALA A 107 -14.51 -5.64 -11.75
C ALA A 107 -14.41 -6.74 -12.84
N GLY A 108 -15.48 -7.51 -13.04
CA GLY A 108 -15.49 -8.64 -13.99
C GLY A 108 -14.62 -9.84 -13.60
N THR A 109 -14.12 -9.93 -12.36
CA THR A 109 -13.36 -11.09 -11.85
C THR A 109 -14.18 -11.89 -10.85
N VAL A 110 -13.71 -13.10 -10.49
CA VAL A 110 -14.33 -13.93 -9.43
C VAL A 110 -14.44 -13.21 -8.08
N TYR A 111 -13.69 -12.12 -7.91
CA TYR A 111 -13.65 -11.32 -6.70
C TYR A 111 -14.63 -10.14 -6.71
N SER A 112 -15.23 -9.76 -7.86
CA SER A 112 -16.11 -8.59 -7.96
C SER A 112 -17.29 -8.66 -7.01
N GLN A 113 -17.83 -9.86 -6.77
CA GLN A 113 -18.93 -10.11 -5.84
C GLN A 113 -18.53 -9.91 -4.36
N HIS A 114 -17.24 -9.88 -4.04
CA HIS A 114 -16.73 -9.78 -2.67
C HIS A 114 -16.20 -8.39 -2.32
N ILE A 115 -15.63 -7.68 -3.29
CA ILE A 115 -14.96 -6.39 -3.06
C ILE A 115 -15.48 -5.25 -3.94
N GLY A 116 -16.49 -5.52 -4.78
CA GLY A 116 -17.12 -4.50 -5.63
C GLY A 116 -16.11 -3.79 -6.53
N SER A 117 -16.14 -2.45 -6.49
CA SER A 117 -15.25 -1.56 -7.23
C SER A 117 -14.06 -1.05 -6.42
N LEU A 118 -13.70 -1.71 -5.31
CA LEU A 118 -12.53 -1.31 -4.53
C LEU A 118 -11.27 -1.36 -5.39
N LYS A 119 -10.51 -0.27 -5.37
CA LYS A 119 -9.36 -0.03 -6.24
C LYS A 119 -8.22 0.52 -5.39
N PRO A 120 -7.19 -0.29 -5.10
CA PRO A 120 -6.01 0.16 -4.39
C PRO A 120 -5.09 0.93 -5.33
N ASP A 121 -4.22 1.76 -4.77
CA ASP A 121 -3.25 2.50 -5.56
C ASP A 121 -2.25 1.56 -6.24
N PHE A 122 -1.71 0.59 -5.50
CA PHE A 122 -0.84 -0.45 -6.07
C PHE A 122 -1.17 -1.84 -5.57
N VAL A 123 -0.90 -2.83 -6.43
CA VAL A 123 -0.82 -4.24 -6.07
C VAL A 123 0.47 -4.85 -6.61
N LEU A 124 1.12 -5.68 -5.80
CA LEU A 124 2.16 -6.59 -6.21
C LEU A 124 1.62 -8.01 -6.14
N HIS A 125 1.60 -8.69 -7.27
CA HIS A 125 1.03 -10.04 -7.40
C HIS A 125 1.67 -10.81 -8.55
N ARG A 126 1.33 -12.10 -8.66
CA ARG A 126 1.51 -12.89 -9.88
C ARG A 126 0.18 -12.96 -10.65
N PRO A 127 0.03 -12.25 -11.78
CA PRO A 127 -1.20 -12.31 -12.57
C PRO A 127 -1.52 -13.75 -13.01
N GLY A 128 -2.80 -14.12 -12.96
CA GLY A 128 -3.27 -15.45 -13.36
C GLY A 128 -3.15 -16.52 -12.26
N GLU A 129 -2.31 -16.30 -11.25
CA GLU A 129 -2.14 -17.16 -10.09
C GLU A 129 -2.92 -16.55 -8.91
N GLY A 130 -4.21 -16.91 -8.78
CA GLY A 130 -5.13 -16.34 -7.77
C GLY A 130 -4.72 -16.58 -6.30
N ASN A 131 -3.64 -17.32 -6.07
CA ASN A 131 -3.08 -17.67 -4.78
C ASN A 131 -1.81 -16.87 -4.40
N HIS A 132 -1.09 -16.23 -5.34
CA HIS A 132 0.18 -15.55 -5.04
C HIS A 132 0.07 -14.01 -5.07
N ASN A 133 -0.84 -13.48 -4.24
CA ASN A 133 -1.00 -12.05 -4.01
C ASN A 133 -0.08 -11.58 -2.87
N ILE A 134 0.87 -10.68 -3.17
CA ILE A 134 1.94 -10.31 -2.24
C ILE A 134 1.56 -9.08 -1.41
N ALA A 135 1.38 -7.95 -2.06
CA ALA A 135 1.23 -6.67 -1.38
C ALA A 135 0.09 -5.85 -1.98
N VAL A 136 -0.72 -5.24 -1.13
CA VAL A 136 -1.65 -4.17 -1.50
C VAL A 136 -1.16 -2.86 -0.87
N THR A 137 -1.24 -1.75 -1.59
CA THR A 137 -0.75 -0.45 -1.11
C THR A 137 -1.76 0.65 -1.36
N GLU A 138 -1.97 1.48 -0.35
CA GLU A 138 -2.66 2.77 -0.42
C GLU A 138 -1.66 3.89 -0.13
N VAL A 139 -1.78 4.99 -0.86
CA VAL A 139 -0.92 6.16 -0.70
C VAL A 139 -1.79 7.36 -0.32
N LYS A 140 -1.40 8.07 0.73
CA LYS A 140 -2.12 9.27 1.17
C LYS A 140 -1.18 10.44 1.45
N PRO A 141 -1.53 11.67 1.03
CA PRO A 141 -0.83 12.84 1.53
C PRO A 141 -1.08 13.00 3.03
N ILE A 142 -0.13 13.57 3.75
CA ILE A 142 -0.27 13.86 5.19
C ILE A 142 -1.46 14.79 5.45
N THR A 143 -1.93 15.55 4.45
CA THR A 143 -3.11 16.41 4.54
C THR A 143 -4.44 15.67 4.42
N ALA A 144 -4.47 14.40 3.98
CA ALA A 144 -5.69 13.62 3.80
C ALA A 144 -6.52 13.51 5.08
N PRO A 145 -7.85 13.75 5.07
CA PRO A 145 -8.69 13.61 6.25
C PRO A 145 -8.55 12.24 6.92
N ILE A 146 -8.56 12.20 8.26
CA ILE A 146 -8.45 10.93 9.03
C ILE A 146 -9.55 9.93 8.62
N LYS A 147 -10.75 10.40 8.32
CA LYS A 147 -11.86 9.57 7.83
C LYS A 147 -11.55 8.86 6.51
N GLU A 148 -10.81 9.51 5.61
CA GLU A 148 -10.39 8.87 4.35
C GLU A 148 -9.36 7.78 4.63
N ILE A 149 -8.40 8.06 5.51
CA ILE A 149 -7.39 7.08 5.95
C ILE A 149 -8.08 5.87 6.61
N GLU A 150 -9.08 6.09 7.46
CA GLU A 150 -9.87 5.00 8.06
C GLU A 150 -10.57 4.14 7.00
N GLY A 151 -11.13 4.76 5.96
CA GLY A 151 -11.71 4.05 4.81
C GLY A 151 -10.68 3.21 4.06
N ASP A 152 -9.47 3.71 3.89
CA ASP A 152 -8.37 2.97 3.27
C ASP A 152 -7.87 1.81 4.13
N LEU A 153 -7.82 1.96 5.45
CA LEU A 153 -7.47 0.86 6.37
C LEU A 153 -8.49 -0.27 6.27
N LEU A 154 -9.78 0.05 6.19
CA LEU A 154 -10.84 -0.94 5.99
C LEU A 154 -10.69 -1.64 4.63
N LYS A 155 -10.41 -0.88 3.57
CA LYS A 155 -10.15 -1.42 2.23
C LYS A 155 -8.94 -2.36 2.24
N LEU A 156 -7.80 -1.93 2.78
CA LEU A 156 -6.60 -2.77 2.93
C LEU A 156 -6.89 -4.04 3.72
N LYS A 157 -7.68 -3.93 4.80
CA LYS A 157 -8.11 -5.09 5.61
C LYS A 157 -8.95 -6.06 4.79
N ILE A 158 -9.85 -5.57 3.92
CA ILE A 158 -10.61 -6.42 2.99
C ILE A 158 -9.68 -7.14 2.01
N PHE A 159 -8.65 -6.47 1.48
CA PHE A 159 -7.67 -7.10 0.60
C PHE A 159 -6.86 -8.21 1.31
N LEU A 160 -6.50 -7.98 2.57
CA LEU A 160 -5.95 -9.03 3.42
C LEU A 160 -6.99 -10.14 3.56
N ASP A 161 -8.14 -9.88 4.21
CA ASP A 161 -9.16 -10.85 4.66
C ASP A 161 -9.89 -11.62 3.54
N LYS A 162 -10.00 -11.07 2.33
CA LYS A 162 -10.88 -11.61 1.27
C LYS A 162 -10.16 -11.89 -0.04
N MET A 163 -9.03 -11.23 -0.29
CA MET A 163 -8.34 -11.31 -1.58
C MET A 163 -7.02 -12.09 -1.50
N GLY A 164 -6.65 -12.58 -0.33
CA GLY A 164 -5.48 -13.46 -0.19
C GLY A 164 -4.14 -12.72 -0.26
N TYR A 165 -4.12 -11.39 -0.15
CA TYR A 165 -2.88 -10.63 -0.11
C TYR A 165 -2.12 -10.94 1.17
N PHE A 166 -0.82 -11.20 1.04
CA PHE A 166 0.02 -11.51 2.18
C PHE A 166 0.18 -10.29 3.11
N GLY A 167 0.49 -9.11 2.57
CA GLY A 167 0.73 -7.90 3.34
C GLY A 167 0.06 -6.64 2.78
N ALA A 168 -0.09 -5.65 3.65
CA ALA A 168 -0.71 -4.37 3.33
C ALA A 168 0.21 -3.22 3.71
N VAL A 169 0.24 -2.18 2.88
CA VAL A 169 1.07 -0.99 3.08
C VAL A 169 0.20 0.26 3.02
N LEU A 170 0.25 1.08 4.06
CA LEU A 170 -0.20 2.47 4.00
C LEU A 170 1.05 3.36 3.91
N LEU A 171 1.24 4.04 2.79
CA LEU A 171 2.31 5.00 2.60
C LEU A 171 1.77 6.42 2.71
N VAL A 172 2.19 7.14 3.75
CA VAL A 172 1.85 8.54 3.94
C VAL A 172 3.02 9.41 3.47
N TYR A 173 2.76 10.51 2.76
CA TYR A 173 3.82 11.44 2.34
C TYR A 173 3.52 12.88 2.70
N GLY A 174 4.58 13.66 3.00
CA GLY A 174 4.50 15.07 3.37
C GLY A 174 4.83 15.36 4.83
N GLN A 175 5.04 16.64 5.12
CA GLN A 175 5.52 17.13 6.41
C GLN A 175 4.36 17.50 7.35
N LYS A 176 4.11 16.68 8.39
CA LYS A 176 3.31 17.05 9.58
C LYS A 176 3.43 15.98 10.68
N ASN A 177 4.30 16.21 11.67
CA ASN A 177 4.67 15.18 12.64
C ASN A 177 3.54 14.82 13.63
N ASP A 178 2.71 15.79 14.02
CA ASP A 178 1.57 15.55 14.93
C ASP A 178 0.54 14.58 14.33
N LYS A 179 0.30 14.68 13.02
CA LYS A 179 -0.72 13.86 12.36
C LYS A 179 -0.25 12.43 12.08
N ILE A 180 1.06 12.21 11.86
CA ILE A 180 1.54 10.85 11.61
C ILE A 180 1.41 9.97 12.85
N ASP A 181 1.56 10.54 14.05
CA ASP A 181 1.34 9.83 15.31
C ASP A 181 -0.12 9.42 15.47
N ALA A 182 -1.08 10.30 15.16
CA ALA A 182 -2.50 9.96 15.15
C ALA A 182 -2.85 8.84 14.15
N ILE A 183 -2.22 8.85 12.97
CA ILE A 183 -2.40 7.79 11.96
C ILE A 183 -1.84 6.46 12.48
N LYS A 184 -0.69 6.48 13.17
CA LYS A 184 -0.09 5.29 13.77
C LYS A 184 -1.02 4.66 14.81
N GLU A 185 -1.59 5.44 15.72
CA GLU A 185 -2.54 4.96 16.73
C GLU A 185 -3.81 4.37 16.09
N LEU A 186 -4.32 5.01 15.04
CA LEU A 186 -5.46 4.52 14.28
C LEU A 186 -5.15 3.16 13.63
N CYS A 187 -3.99 3.02 13.00
CA CYS A 187 -3.56 1.75 12.39
C CYS A 187 -3.48 0.62 13.41
N GLN A 188 -2.89 0.88 14.58
CA GLN A 188 -2.76 -0.12 15.65
C GLN A 188 -4.12 -0.58 16.19
N THR A 189 -5.09 0.34 16.26
CA THR A 189 -6.47 0.02 16.68
C THR A 189 -7.22 -0.77 15.60
N HIS A 190 -6.95 -0.51 14.32
CA HIS A 190 -7.65 -1.13 13.20
C HIS A 190 -7.20 -2.57 12.93
N TYR A 191 -5.93 -2.89 13.17
CA TYR A 191 -5.38 -4.22 12.94
C TYR A 191 -5.05 -4.94 14.25
N GLY A 192 -5.72 -6.08 14.48
CA GLY A 192 -5.35 -6.97 15.59
C GLY A 192 -4.04 -7.73 15.34
N ASN A 193 -3.60 -8.46 16.36
CA ASN A 193 -2.31 -9.18 16.43
C ASN A 193 -2.01 -10.09 15.22
N TYR A 194 -3.03 -10.60 14.53
CA TYR A 194 -2.84 -11.46 13.37
C TYR A 194 -2.41 -10.70 12.10
N TRP A 195 -2.94 -9.50 11.87
CA TRP A 195 -2.65 -8.70 10.66
C TRP A 195 -1.55 -7.68 10.88
N LEU A 196 -1.41 -7.18 12.11
CA LEU A 196 -0.44 -6.15 12.47
C LEU A 196 1.02 -6.46 12.04
N PRO A 197 1.53 -7.71 12.10
CA PRO A 197 2.87 -8.03 11.60
C PRO A 197 3.02 -7.85 10.08
N ARG A 198 1.93 -7.93 9.34
CA ARG A 198 1.86 -7.91 7.87
C ARG A 198 1.33 -6.59 7.31
N PHE A 199 0.84 -5.72 8.19
CA PHE A 199 0.52 -4.34 7.88
C PHE A 199 1.74 -3.44 8.13
N LYS A 200 2.00 -2.51 7.20
CA LYS A 200 3.14 -1.59 7.28
C LYS A 200 2.67 -0.16 7.07
N LEU A 201 2.92 0.69 8.07
CA LEU A 201 2.79 2.13 7.95
C LEU A 201 4.15 2.72 7.60
N LEU A 202 4.23 3.33 6.42
CA LEU A 202 5.42 3.99 5.90
C LEU A 202 5.17 5.50 5.84
N TRP A 203 6.20 6.30 6.13
CA TRP A 203 6.14 7.75 6.04
C TRP A 203 7.33 8.33 5.29
N HIS A 204 7.04 9.00 4.18
CA HIS A 204 7.99 9.73 3.36
C HIS A 204 7.81 11.23 3.62
N SER A 205 8.56 11.78 4.57
CA SER A 205 8.31 13.12 5.09
C SER A 205 8.59 14.24 4.10
N ASN A 206 9.60 14.08 3.24
CA ASN A 206 9.94 15.05 2.20
C ASN A 206 10.64 14.36 1.02
N TYR A 207 10.63 14.99 -0.16
CA TYR A 207 11.41 14.50 -1.31
C TYR A 207 12.89 14.32 -0.96
N GLY A 208 13.55 13.33 -1.56
CA GLY A 208 14.95 13.02 -1.26
C GLY A 208 15.19 12.37 0.11
N GLN A 209 14.21 12.35 1.01
CA GLN A 209 14.38 11.79 2.35
C GLN A 209 14.07 10.29 2.38
N LEU A 210 14.70 9.60 3.32
CA LEU A 210 14.42 8.19 3.57
C LEU A 210 13.00 8.00 4.09
N VAL A 211 12.41 6.86 3.75
CA VAL A 211 11.09 6.45 4.25
C VAL A 211 11.24 5.83 5.64
N ASN A 212 10.51 6.36 6.60
CA ASN A 212 10.41 5.80 7.95
C ASN A 212 9.34 4.71 7.98
N GLU A 213 9.66 3.54 8.54
CA GLU A 213 8.68 2.49 8.85
C GLU A 213 8.34 2.53 10.33
N PHE A 214 7.06 2.62 10.65
CA PHE A 214 6.61 2.55 12.04
C PHE A 214 6.53 1.09 12.49
N GLN A 215 7.05 0.84 13.69
CA GLN A 215 6.85 -0.41 14.39
C GLN A 215 5.64 -0.29 15.31
N PHE A 216 4.80 -1.32 15.31
CA PHE A 216 3.67 -1.45 16.21
C PHE A 216 4.04 -2.36 17.38
N GLY A 217 3.64 -2.00 18.59
CA GLY A 217 3.79 -2.88 19.74
C GLY A 217 2.80 -4.05 19.63
N MET A 218 3.28 -5.27 19.86
CA MET A 218 2.40 -6.42 20.08
C MET A 218 1.72 -6.22 21.44
N ASP A 219 0.41 -6.05 21.46
CA ASP A 219 -0.33 -5.94 22.71
C ASP A 219 -0.56 -7.37 23.24
N SER A 220 0.23 -7.77 24.23
CA SER A 220 0.22 -9.11 24.83
C SER A 220 -1.04 -9.42 25.65
N SER A 221 -2.02 -8.50 25.65
CA SER A 221 -3.24 -8.56 26.46
C SER A 221 -4.50 -9.02 25.71
N LYS A 222 -4.43 -9.24 24.38
CA LYS A 222 -5.57 -9.72 23.58
C LYS A 222 -5.17 -10.90 22.72
N SER A 223 -5.10 -12.08 23.36
CA SER A 223 -5.03 -13.39 22.72
C SER A 223 -6.44 -14.00 22.64
#